data_AF-A0A1G9A016-F1
#
_entry.id   AF-A0A1G9A016-F1
#
_cell.length_a   1.000
_cell.length_b   1.000
_cell.length_c   1.000
_cell.angle_alpha   90.00
_cell.angle_beta   90.00
_cell.angle_gamma   90.00
#
_symmetry.space_group_name_H-M   'P 1'
#
loop_
_entity.id
_entity.type
_entity.pdbx_description
1 polymer ?
#
loop_
_entity_poly.entity_id
_entity_poly.type
_entity_poly.pdbx_seq_one_letter_code
_entity_poly.pdbx_strand_id
1 'polypeptide(L)'
;MYSFEFTKFHRNLGSILSTGRRTPGKIWRWKKSLYLRCKNHPEMTVNRVIYLSSIVILTGCVSLKQTRQEGVQKISDLQAFEGTYENPFSKKSDSEFSSLWNQLNLSEKLDTLDFQTATIGLKVIGKDQIRAAWLQGDREKKSVVLKGKLKDSYFVSRHKRKIIPIPLIYGQFSNNQFQLWLGKDGQLHVDRMQNEWGWVFVFLASKDNTSSYEYKIKQK
;
A
#
# COMPACT_ATOMS: atom_id res chain seq x y z
N MET A 1 8.93 24.15 -19.84
CA MET A 1 9.39 23.51 -21.10
C MET A 1 10.88 23.77 -21.22
N TYR A 2 11.74 22.84 -20.82
CA TYR A 2 13.14 22.78 -21.29
C TYR A 2 13.64 21.34 -21.19
N SER A 3 14.17 20.87 -22.32
CA SER A 3 14.79 19.57 -22.53
C SER A 3 16.28 19.66 -22.16
N PHE A 4 16.87 18.57 -21.67
CA PHE A 4 18.32 18.45 -21.54
C PHE A 4 18.79 17.13 -22.14
N GLU A 5 19.63 17.22 -23.17
CA GLU A 5 20.41 16.11 -23.68
C GLU A 5 21.70 15.93 -22.89
N PHE A 6 22.05 14.67 -22.67
CA PHE A 6 23.23 14.22 -21.95
C PHE A 6 24.45 14.16 -22.86
N THR A 7 25.62 14.54 -22.31
CA THR A 7 26.90 14.07 -22.84
C THR A 7 27.75 13.43 -21.76
N LYS A 8 28.30 12.29 -22.15
CA LYS A 8 28.95 11.23 -21.39
C LYS A 8 30.44 11.54 -21.21
N PHE A 9 31.04 11.15 -20.08
CA PHE A 9 32.52 11.07 -20.01
C PHE A 9 33.03 9.81 -19.31
N HIS A 10 34.02 9.20 -19.97
CA HIS A 10 34.70 7.95 -19.64
C HIS A 10 35.57 8.04 -18.38
N ARG A 11 35.68 6.93 -17.65
CA ARG A 11 36.77 6.71 -16.68
C ARG A 11 37.87 5.87 -17.31
N ASN A 12 39.10 6.33 -17.11
CA ASN A 12 40.35 5.66 -17.40
C ASN A 12 40.89 5.09 -16.08
N LEU A 13 41.42 3.87 -16.09
CA LEU A 13 42.15 3.27 -14.97
C LEU A 13 43.38 2.57 -15.55
N GLY A 14 44.56 3.04 -15.13
CA GLY A 14 45.84 2.39 -15.40
C GLY A 14 46.24 1.42 -14.28
N SER A 15 47.14 0.50 -14.61
CA SER A 15 48.10 -0.09 -13.68
C SER A 15 49.28 -0.74 -14.42
N ILE A 16 50.37 -0.93 -13.68
CA ILE A 16 51.78 -0.93 -14.08
C ILE A 16 52.44 -2.31 -13.83
N LEU A 17 53.32 -2.71 -14.77
CA LEU A 17 54.54 -3.58 -14.73
C LEU A 17 54.58 -4.95 -13.98
N SER A 18 55.08 -5.98 -14.68
CA SER A 18 56.46 -6.48 -14.49
C SER A 18 56.87 -7.59 -15.47
N THR A 19 58.15 -7.60 -15.85
CA THR A 19 58.82 -8.42 -16.87
C THR A 19 59.68 -9.53 -16.27
N GLY A 20 59.89 -10.64 -16.98
CA GLY A 20 60.46 -11.90 -16.47
C GLY A 20 61.97 -12.17 -16.69
N ARG A 21 62.38 -13.44 -16.52
CA ARG A 21 63.58 -14.10 -17.10
C ARG A 21 63.57 -15.64 -16.92
N ARG A 22 64.27 -16.32 -17.84
CA ARG A 22 64.35 -17.78 -18.15
C ARG A 22 65.32 -18.56 -17.23
N THR A 23 65.16 -19.90 -17.11
CA THR A 23 65.96 -20.99 -17.75
C THR A 23 65.51 -22.42 -17.33
N PRO A 24 65.90 -23.50 -18.06
CA PRO A 24 65.16 -24.77 -18.12
C PRO A 24 65.85 -25.98 -17.45
N GLY A 25 65.09 -27.06 -17.18
CA GLY A 25 65.66 -28.38 -16.85
C GLY A 25 64.69 -29.45 -16.34
N LYS A 26 64.36 -30.40 -17.23
CA LYS A 26 64.10 -31.86 -17.02
C LYS A 26 62.85 -32.37 -16.25
N ILE A 27 61.90 -32.91 -17.04
CA ILE A 27 61.25 -34.25 -17.06
C ILE A 27 60.94 -34.95 -15.71
N TRP A 28 59.64 -35.22 -15.42
CA TRP A 28 59.01 -36.57 -15.36
C TRP A 28 57.55 -36.53 -14.85
N ARG A 29 56.73 -37.43 -15.43
CA ARG A 29 55.54 -38.13 -14.89
C ARG A 29 54.19 -37.39 -14.73
N TRP A 30 53.33 -37.72 -15.69
CA TRP A 30 51.88 -37.93 -15.64
C TRP A 30 51.18 -37.89 -14.26
N LYS A 31 50.36 -36.85 -14.08
CA LYS A 31 49.08 -36.93 -13.38
C LYS A 31 48.03 -36.27 -14.26
N LYS A 32 47.07 -37.05 -14.77
CA LYS A 32 45.80 -36.50 -15.27
C LYS A 32 45.07 -35.90 -14.07
N SER A 33 45.28 -34.61 -13.83
CA SER A 33 44.43 -33.83 -12.94
C SER A 33 43.33 -33.22 -13.80
N LEU A 34 42.10 -33.70 -13.58
CA LEU A 34 40.90 -33.21 -14.23
C LEU A 34 40.66 -31.78 -13.73
N TYR A 35 41.27 -30.79 -14.38
CA TYR A 35 40.92 -29.39 -14.18
C TYR A 35 39.53 -29.17 -14.77
N LEU A 36 38.51 -29.20 -13.90
CA LEU A 36 37.27 -28.48 -14.14
C LEU A 36 37.63 -26.99 -14.27
N ARG A 37 37.86 -26.58 -15.51
CA ARG A 37 37.99 -25.19 -15.91
C ARG A 37 36.62 -24.56 -15.71
N CYS A 38 36.34 -24.07 -14.50
CA CYS A 38 35.30 -23.07 -14.30
C CYS A 38 35.69 -21.85 -15.14
N LYS A 39 35.14 -21.77 -16.35
CA LYS A 39 34.99 -20.50 -17.04
C LYS A 39 34.13 -19.64 -16.13
N ASN A 40 34.78 -18.74 -15.40
CA ASN A 40 34.11 -17.55 -14.87
C ASN A 40 33.64 -16.74 -16.08
N HIS A 41 32.44 -17.03 -16.56
CA HIS A 41 31.68 -16.13 -17.41
C HIS A 41 30.94 -15.16 -16.47
N PRO A 42 31.33 -13.87 -16.40
CA PRO A 42 30.56 -12.87 -15.66
C PRO A 42 29.36 -12.35 -16.49
N GLU A 43 28.82 -13.15 -17.41
CA GLU A 43 27.69 -12.76 -18.28
C GLU A 43 26.38 -13.47 -17.95
N MET A 44 26.30 -14.15 -16.79
CA MET A 44 25.07 -14.80 -16.33
C MET A 44 24.64 -14.35 -14.93
N THR A 45 24.62 -13.05 -14.68
CA THR A 45 24.12 -12.52 -13.40
C THR A 45 22.94 -11.59 -13.57
N VAL A 46 22.97 -10.67 -14.54
CA VAL A 46 21.91 -9.64 -14.66
C VAL A 46 20.57 -10.24 -15.10
N ASN A 47 20.54 -11.01 -16.20
CA ASN A 47 19.29 -11.58 -16.72
C ASN A 47 18.67 -12.63 -15.78
N ARG A 48 19.49 -13.38 -15.04
CA ARG A 48 19.00 -14.34 -14.04
C ARG A 48 18.43 -13.65 -12.80
N VAL A 49 19.04 -12.55 -12.36
CA VAL A 49 18.53 -11.76 -11.24
C VAL A 49 17.22 -11.06 -11.61
N ILE A 50 17.09 -10.54 -12.84
CA ILE A 50 15.85 -9.96 -13.36
C ILE A 50 14.74 -11.02 -13.43
N TYR A 51 15.05 -12.22 -13.91
CA TYR A 51 14.06 -13.31 -14.00
C TYR A 51 13.60 -13.78 -12.61
N LEU A 52 14.52 -13.92 -11.66
CA LEU A 52 14.20 -14.24 -10.26
C LEU A 52 13.39 -13.14 -9.58
N SER A 53 13.71 -11.85 -9.78
CA SER A 53 12.93 -10.75 -9.19
C SER A 53 11.51 -10.68 -9.76
N SER A 54 11.35 -11.01 -11.05
CA SER A 54 10.05 -11.01 -11.73
C SER A 54 9.11 -12.08 -11.15
N ILE A 55 9.65 -13.25 -10.80
CA ILE A 55 8.87 -14.36 -10.23
C ILE A 55 8.40 -14.03 -8.81
N VAL A 56 9.24 -13.39 -7.98
CA VAL A 56 8.89 -13.02 -6.59
C VAL A 56 7.74 -12.00 -6.55
N ILE A 57 7.66 -11.10 -7.52
CA ILE A 57 6.60 -10.08 -7.59
C ILE A 57 5.24 -10.70 -7.96
N LEU A 58 5.23 -11.84 -8.67
CA LEU A 58 4.00 -12.48 -9.15
C LEU A 58 3.38 -13.50 -8.17
N THR A 59 4.11 -13.93 -7.14
CA THR A 59 3.61 -14.95 -6.18
C THR A 59 2.88 -14.37 -4.96
N GLY A 60 2.75 -13.06 -4.85
CA GLY A 60 2.14 -12.38 -3.70
C GLY A 60 0.61 -12.31 -3.72
N CYS A 61 -0.10 -13.45 -3.79
CA CYS A 61 -1.54 -13.47 -3.52
C CYS A 61 -1.80 -13.43 -2.01
N VAL A 62 -1.75 -12.23 -1.41
CA VAL A 62 -2.17 -12.03 -0.02
C VAL A 62 -3.69 -12.08 0.03
N SER A 63 -4.25 -13.26 0.39
CA SER A 63 -5.66 -13.41 0.70
C SER A 63 -5.92 -12.99 2.14
N LEU A 64 -6.75 -11.97 2.34
CA LEU A 64 -7.16 -11.51 3.66
C LEU A 64 -7.91 -12.64 4.39
N LYS A 65 -7.38 -13.13 5.51
CA LYS A 65 -8.07 -14.10 6.36
C LYS A 65 -9.19 -13.36 7.11
N GLN A 66 -10.43 -13.67 6.77
CA GLN A 66 -11.59 -13.20 7.52
C GLN A 66 -11.62 -13.96 8.86
N THR A 67 -11.33 -13.27 9.96
CA THR A 67 -11.36 -13.86 11.30
C THR A 67 -12.80 -14.26 11.61
N ARG A 68 -13.06 -15.56 11.71
CA ARG A 68 -14.37 -16.09 12.07
C ARG A 68 -14.62 -15.75 13.53
N GLN A 69 -15.56 -14.85 13.80
CA GLN A 69 -15.88 -14.44 15.16
C GLN A 69 -16.80 -15.47 15.82
N GLU A 70 -16.49 -15.83 17.07
CA GLU A 70 -17.41 -16.61 17.90
C GLU A 70 -18.60 -15.72 18.30
N GLY A 71 -19.82 -16.25 18.23
CA GLY A 71 -21.03 -15.51 18.61
C GLY A 71 -21.81 -14.86 17.47
N VAL A 72 -21.42 -15.09 16.21
CA VAL A 72 -22.16 -14.60 15.04
C VAL A 72 -23.47 -15.37 14.87
N GLN A 73 -24.57 -14.63 14.70
CA GLN A 73 -25.87 -15.18 14.32
C GLN A 73 -25.83 -15.66 12.86
N LYS A 74 -26.38 -16.84 12.59
CA LYS A 74 -26.51 -17.33 11.21
C LYS A 74 -27.59 -16.52 10.49
N ILE A 75 -27.19 -15.85 9.41
CA ILE A 75 -28.07 -14.99 8.61
C ILE A 75 -28.08 -15.53 7.18
N SER A 76 -29.28 -15.82 6.68
CA SER A 76 -29.50 -16.26 5.29
C SER A 76 -29.97 -15.14 4.36
N ASP A 77 -30.52 -14.05 4.91
CA ASP A 77 -31.09 -12.94 4.14
C ASP A 77 -30.61 -11.59 4.68
N LEU A 78 -30.40 -10.64 3.77
CA LEU A 78 -30.07 -9.25 4.04
C LEU A 78 -31.12 -8.56 4.92
N GLN A 79 -32.38 -9.01 4.85
CA GLN A 79 -33.48 -8.45 5.65
C GLN A 79 -33.21 -8.53 7.17
N ALA A 80 -32.35 -9.45 7.62
CA ALA A 80 -31.98 -9.54 9.03
C ALA A 80 -31.27 -8.28 9.54
N PHE A 81 -30.61 -7.51 8.67
CA PHE A 81 -29.95 -6.25 9.03
C PHE A 81 -30.89 -5.05 9.04
N GLU A 82 -32.17 -5.21 8.71
CA GLU A 82 -33.13 -4.11 8.78
C GLU A 82 -33.46 -3.75 10.23
N GLY A 83 -33.40 -2.47 10.52
CA GLY A 83 -33.66 -1.99 11.87
C GLY A 83 -33.19 -0.56 12.07
N THR A 84 -33.52 -0.02 13.24
CA THR A 84 -33.04 1.27 13.70
C THR A 84 -32.03 1.04 14.80
N TYR A 85 -30.81 1.50 14.58
CA TYR A 85 -29.69 1.29 15.49
C TYR A 85 -29.30 2.61 16.14
N GLU A 86 -28.91 2.55 17.40
CA GLU A 86 -28.32 3.69 18.07
C GLU A 86 -26.98 4.05 17.43
N ASN A 87 -26.69 5.35 17.36
CA ASN A 87 -25.40 5.83 16.91
C ASN A 87 -24.56 6.21 18.13
N PRO A 88 -23.76 5.29 18.71
CA PRO A 88 -23.03 5.58 19.93
C PRO A 88 -22.02 6.71 19.67
N PHE A 89 -22.14 7.78 20.45
CA PHE A 89 -21.21 8.89 20.48
C PHE A 89 -20.47 8.85 21.82
N SER A 90 -19.15 8.71 21.81
CA SER A 90 -18.35 8.92 23.02
C SER A 90 -17.85 10.37 23.07
N LYS A 91 -17.67 10.98 24.24
CA LYS A 91 -17.21 12.40 24.34
C LYS A 91 -15.69 12.56 24.21
N LYS A 92 -14.95 11.50 23.89
CA LYS A 92 -13.49 11.54 23.71
C LYS A 92 -13.17 12.04 22.30
N SER A 93 -12.09 12.77 22.11
CA SER A 93 -11.72 13.38 20.81
C SER A 93 -11.63 12.40 19.64
N ASP A 94 -11.39 11.11 19.91
CA ASP A 94 -11.24 10.07 18.88
C ASP A 94 -12.57 9.38 18.53
N SER A 95 -13.65 9.78 19.20
CA SER A 95 -14.97 9.15 19.14
C SER A 95 -15.75 9.40 17.86
N GLU A 96 -15.47 10.50 17.16
CA GLU A 96 -16.31 10.92 16.04
C GLU A 96 -16.19 9.88 14.91
N PHE A 97 -15.00 9.28 14.74
CA PHE A 97 -14.76 8.16 13.82
C PHE A 97 -15.38 6.83 14.28
N SER A 98 -15.77 6.70 15.55
CA SER A 98 -16.38 5.49 16.11
C SER A 98 -17.88 5.37 15.84
N SER A 99 -18.53 6.47 15.46
CA SER A 99 -19.97 6.48 15.17
C SER A 99 -20.32 5.52 14.02
N LEU A 100 -21.45 4.81 14.15
CA LEU A 100 -21.93 3.87 13.15
C LEU A 100 -22.04 4.54 11.77
N TRP A 101 -22.53 5.77 11.72
CA TRP A 101 -22.63 6.51 10.46
C TRP A 101 -21.27 6.69 9.77
N ASN A 102 -20.24 7.11 10.51
CA ASN A 102 -18.92 7.33 9.93
C ASN A 102 -18.26 6.01 9.50
N GLN A 103 -18.54 4.92 10.21
CA GLN A 103 -18.11 3.59 9.77
C GLN A 103 -18.76 3.16 8.45
N LEU A 104 -20.06 3.44 8.26
CA LEU A 104 -20.82 3.06 7.05
C LEU A 104 -20.55 3.97 5.85
N ASN A 105 -20.44 5.29 6.06
CA ASN A 105 -20.24 6.25 4.98
C ASN A 105 -18.84 6.10 4.32
N LEU A 106 -17.86 5.55 5.06
CA LEU A 106 -16.46 5.42 4.65
C LEU A 106 -15.87 6.75 4.15
N SER A 107 -16.39 7.90 4.61
CA SER A 107 -15.87 9.21 4.26
C SER A 107 -14.70 9.57 5.16
N GLU A 108 -13.69 10.20 4.57
CA GLU A 108 -12.57 10.81 5.29
C GLU A 108 -12.97 12.13 5.95
N LYS A 109 -14.11 12.71 5.54
CA LYS A 109 -14.67 13.94 6.11
C LYS A 109 -15.66 13.60 7.22
N LEU A 110 -15.47 14.23 8.37
CA LEU A 110 -16.42 14.23 9.48
C LEU A 110 -17.66 15.00 9.07
N ASP A 111 -18.83 14.41 9.28
CA ASP A 111 -20.10 15.09 9.11
C ASP A 111 -20.34 16.03 10.31
N THR A 112 -20.71 17.28 10.05
CA THR A 112 -21.06 18.30 11.07
C THR A 112 -22.44 18.10 11.71
N LEU A 113 -23.01 16.91 11.61
CA LEU A 113 -24.34 16.60 12.14
C LEU A 113 -24.26 16.33 13.64
N ASP A 114 -25.32 16.67 14.37
CA ASP A 114 -25.41 16.41 15.80
C ASP A 114 -25.56 14.90 16.07
N PHE A 115 -24.48 14.28 16.54
CA PHE A 115 -24.39 12.85 16.81
C PHE A 115 -25.17 12.42 18.08
N GLN A 116 -25.56 13.36 18.96
CA GLN A 116 -26.04 12.99 20.30
C GLN A 116 -27.43 12.34 20.33
N THR A 117 -28.26 12.60 19.31
CA THR A 117 -29.66 12.11 19.25
C THR A 117 -29.94 11.30 17.97
N ALA A 118 -28.89 10.97 17.22
CA ALA A 118 -29.01 10.34 15.93
C ALA A 118 -29.22 8.83 16.05
N THR A 119 -30.15 8.30 15.26
CA THR A 119 -30.28 6.86 15.02
C THR A 119 -30.03 6.56 13.55
N ILE A 120 -29.53 5.36 13.27
CA ILE A 120 -29.24 4.91 11.91
C ILE A 120 -30.25 3.85 11.53
N GLY A 121 -31.12 4.18 10.58
CA GLY A 121 -32.03 3.23 9.97
C GLY A 121 -31.33 2.46 8.85
N LEU A 122 -31.31 1.14 8.92
CA LEU A 122 -30.89 0.27 7.82
C LEU A 122 -32.13 -0.33 7.15
N LYS A 123 -32.19 -0.20 5.82
CA LYS A 123 -33.26 -0.76 4.99
C LYS A 123 -32.68 -1.43 3.76
N VAL A 124 -33.06 -2.67 3.48
CA VAL A 124 -32.69 -3.36 2.27
C VAL A 124 -33.48 -2.78 1.11
N ILE A 125 -32.78 -2.34 0.08
CA ILE A 125 -33.39 -1.76 -1.14
C ILE A 125 -33.13 -2.61 -2.38
N GLY A 126 -32.39 -3.70 -2.25
CA GLY A 126 -32.12 -4.65 -3.32
C GLY A 126 -31.29 -5.84 -2.85
N LYS A 127 -31.04 -6.78 -3.77
CA LYS A 127 -30.33 -8.05 -3.49
C LYS A 127 -28.90 -7.91 -2.95
N ASP A 128 -28.27 -6.75 -3.15
CA ASP A 128 -26.88 -6.49 -2.82
C ASP A 128 -26.68 -5.08 -2.23
N GLN A 129 -27.76 -4.47 -1.74
CA GLN A 129 -27.82 -3.07 -1.36
C GLN A 129 -28.62 -2.82 -0.08
N ILE A 130 -27.99 -2.14 0.87
CA ILE A 130 -28.62 -1.63 2.09
C ILE A 130 -28.57 -0.11 2.04
N ARG A 131 -29.71 0.55 2.22
CA ARG A 131 -29.78 1.99 2.45
C ARG A 131 -29.60 2.25 3.93
N ALA A 132 -28.57 3.01 4.28
CA ALA A 132 -28.40 3.56 5.62
C ALA A 132 -28.93 4.99 5.62
N ALA A 133 -29.82 5.30 6.55
CA ALA A 133 -30.44 6.61 6.72
C ALA A 133 -30.10 7.16 8.10
N TRP A 134 -29.57 8.38 8.15
CA TRP A 134 -29.45 9.14 9.38
C TRP A 134 -30.81 9.71 9.74
N LEU A 135 -31.34 9.28 10.88
CA LEU A 135 -32.62 9.71 11.43
C LEU A 135 -32.37 10.62 12.63
N GLN A 136 -33.11 11.73 12.70
CA GLN A 136 -33.19 12.59 13.87
C GLN A 136 -34.66 12.68 14.27
N GLY A 137 -35.06 11.91 15.28
CA GLY A 137 -36.47 11.56 15.50
C GLY A 137 -37.02 10.81 14.28
N ASP A 138 -38.19 11.24 13.78
CA ASP A 138 -38.85 10.59 12.62
C ASP A 138 -38.41 11.15 11.25
N ARG A 139 -37.44 12.07 11.22
CA ARG A 139 -37.02 12.74 9.98
C ARG A 139 -35.69 12.21 9.48
N GLU A 140 -35.68 11.78 8.22
CA GLU A 140 -34.45 11.47 7.50
C GLU A 140 -33.68 12.76 7.18
N LYS A 141 -32.41 12.82 7.60
CA LYS A 141 -31.50 13.95 7.32
C LYS A 141 -30.56 13.68 6.17
N LYS A 142 -30.01 12.47 6.12
CA LYS A 142 -29.10 11.99 5.07
C LYS A 142 -29.33 10.51 4.85
N SER A 143 -29.00 10.04 3.66
CA SER A 143 -28.93 8.61 3.38
C SER A 143 -27.77 8.28 2.45
N VAL A 144 -27.27 7.06 2.58
CA VAL A 144 -26.23 6.48 1.74
C VAL A 144 -26.63 5.06 1.35
N VAL A 145 -26.35 4.70 0.09
CA VAL A 145 -26.56 3.33 -0.40
C VAL A 145 -25.27 2.54 -0.26
N LEU A 146 -25.31 1.54 0.60
CA LEU A 146 -24.25 0.60 0.87
C LEU A 146 -24.34 -0.56 -0.12
N LYS A 147 -23.34 -0.70 -0.99
CA LYS A 147 -23.25 -1.81 -1.95
C LYS A 147 -22.34 -2.89 -1.40
N GLY A 148 -22.79 -4.13 -1.40
CA GLY A 148 -22.05 -5.24 -0.82
C GLY A 148 -22.58 -6.59 -1.26
N LYS A 149 -22.30 -7.64 -0.49
CA LYS A 149 -22.85 -8.99 -0.69
C LYS A 149 -22.91 -9.72 0.64
N LEU A 150 -23.92 -10.56 0.82
CA LEU A 150 -23.97 -11.48 1.95
C LEU A 150 -23.02 -12.65 1.70
N LYS A 151 -22.14 -12.94 2.64
CA LYS A 151 -21.18 -14.04 2.60
C LYS A 151 -21.05 -14.63 4.00
N ASP A 152 -21.39 -15.90 4.17
CA ASP A 152 -21.21 -16.64 5.43
C ASP A 152 -21.81 -15.94 6.67
N SER A 153 -23.00 -15.33 6.54
CA SER A 153 -23.69 -14.50 7.56
C SER A 153 -23.14 -13.08 7.77
N TYR A 154 -22.16 -12.65 6.96
CA TYR A 154 -21.62 -11.30 6.98
C TYR A 154 -22.09 -10.52 5.75
N PHE A 155 -22.56 -9.29 5.92
CA PHE A 155 -22.68 -8.37 4.80
C PHE A 155 -21.33 -7.70 4.56
N VAL A 156 -20.69 -7.99 3.43
CA VAL A 156 -19.38 -7.45 3.08
C VAL A 156 -19.54 -6.38 2.02
N SER A 157 -19.17 -5.14 2.34
CA SER A 157 -19.21 -4.03 1.38
C SER A 157 -18.21 -4.21 0.23
N ARG A 158 -18.47 -3.56 -0.90
CA ARG A 158 -17.51 -3.49 -2.02
C ARG A 158 -16.33 -2.61 -1.62
N HIS A 159 -15.12 -3.03 -2.01
CA HIS A 159 -13.91 -2.25 -1.78
C HIS A 159 -14.01 -0.85 -2.42
N LYS A 160 -13.75 0.19 -1.64
CA LYS A 160 -13.47 1.55 -2.14
C LYS A 160 -11.95 1.72 -2.17
N ARG A 161 -11.36 1.59 -3.36
CA ARG A 161 -9.92 1.75 -3.58
C ARG A 161 -9.62 3.08 -4.26
N LYS A 162 -8.61 3.79 -3.77
CA LYS A 162 -8.08 5.00 -4.41
C LYS A 162 -6.58 4.80 -4.61
N ILE A 163 -6.11 5.05 -5.83
CA ILE A 163 -4.70 4.96 -6.18
C ILE A 163 -4.34 6.27 -6.87
N ILE A 164 -3.37 6.99 -6.31
CA ILE A 164 -2.79 8.18 -6.94
C ILE A 164 -1.34 7.82 -7.29
N PRO A 165 -1.05 7.40 -8.53
CA PRO A 165 0.31 7.13 -8.96
C PRO A 165 0.93 8.42 -9.53
N ILE A 166 1.88 9.02 -8.81
CA ILE A 166 2.79 10.03 -9.39
C ILE A 166 4.13 9.33 -9.61
N PRO A 167 4.47 8.99 -10.87
CA PRO A 167 5.68 8.23 -11.18
C PRO A 167 6.91 8.80 -10.48
N LEU A 168 7.67 7.92 -9.81
CA LEU A 168 8.97 8.17 -9.18
C LEU A 168 9.03 9.17 -8.01
N ILE A 169 7.96 9.90 -7.71
CA ILE A 169 7.97 10.98 -6.70
C ILE A 169 7.04 10.67 -5.54
N TYR A 170 5.81 10.25 -5.84
CA TYR A 170 4.77 10.08 -4.83
C TYR A 170 3.78 9.00 -5.24
N GLY A 171 3.39 8.16 -4.29
CA GLY A 171 2.23 7.31 -4.50
C GLY A 171 1.41 7.20 -3.25
N GLN A 172 0.10 7.16 -3.44
CA GLN A 172 -0.85 6.88 -2.39
C GLN A 172 -1.80 5.78 -2.83
N PHE A 173 -1.97 4.80 -1.96
CA PHE A 173 -2.96 3.75 -2.08
C PHE A 173 -3.83 3.75 -0.82
N SER A 174 -5.14 3.82 -0.99
CA SER A 174 -6.10 3.55 0.07
C SER A 174 -7.09 2.47 -0.35
N ASN A 175 -7.46 1.62 0.58
CA ASN A 175 -8.46 0.57 0.41
C ASN A 175 -9.34 0.51 1.65
N ASN A 176 -10.60 0.90 1.48
CA ASN A 176 -11.61 0.94 2.52
C ASN A 176 -12.69 -0.10 2.26
N GLN A 177 -13.04 -0.86 3.28
CA GLN A 177 -14.11 -1.84 3.27
C GLN A 177 -14.65 -1.98 4.70
N PHE A 178 -15.94 -2.25 4.84
CA PHE A 178 -16.53 -2.71 6.09
C PHE A 178 -17.29 -4.02 5.91
N GLN A 179 -17.50 -4.72 7.02
CA GLN A 179 -18.40 -5.86 7.13
C GLN A 179 -19.40 -5.64 8.27
N LEU A 180 -20.65 -6.08 8.06
CA LEU A 180 -21.69 -6.10 9.09
C LEU A 180 -22.00 -7.54 9.48
N TRP A 181 -22.26 -7.76 10.76
CA TRP A 181 -22.77 -9.02 11.28
C TRP A 181 -23.64 -8.78 12.51
N LEU A 182 -24.54 -9.72 12.81
CA LEU A 182 -25.35 -9.66 14.02
C LEU A 182 -24.79 -10.64 15.05
N GLY A 183 -24.69 -10.18 16.30
CA GLY A 183 -24.43 -11.04 17.44
C GLY A 183 -25.65 -11.92 17.74
N LYS A 184 -25.45 -13.01 18.49
CA LYS A 184 -26.57 -13.86 18.98
C LYS A 184 -27.59 -13.10 19.84
N ASP A 185 -27.19 -11.96 20.38
CA ASP A 185 -28.01 -11.02 21.15
C ASP A 185 -28.77 -10.02 20.27
N GLY A 186 -28.61 -10.09 18.93
CA GLY A 186 -29.25 -9.19 17.98
C GLY A 186 -28.54 -7.84 17.83
N GLN A 187 -27.37 -7.65 18.46
CA GLN A 187 -26.60 -6.42 18.30
C GLN A 187 -25.95 -6.37 16.92
N LEU A 188 -25.97 -5.19 16.30
CA LEU A 188 -25.27 -4.94 15.04
C LEU A 188 -23.82 -4.61 15.31
N HIS A 189 -22.93 -5.41 14.71
CA HIS A 189 -21.51 -5.18 14.74
C HIS A 189 -21.00 -4.76 13.37
N VAL A 190 -20.05 -3.84 13.38
CA VAL A 190 -19.40 -3.31 12.19
C VAL A 190 -17.90 -3.43 12.37
N ASP A 191 -17.24 -4.16 11.46
CA ASP A 191 -15.78 -4.16 11.39
C ASP A 191 -15.35 -3.38 10.15
N ARG A 192 -14.45 -2.42 10.33
CA ARG A 192 -13.88 -1.60 9.26
C ARG A 192 -12.44 -2.01 8.99
N MET A 193 -12.14 -2.29 7.73
CA MET A 193 -10.79 -2.43 7.20
C MET A 193 -10.43 -1.17 6.41
N GLN A 194 -9.42 -0.46 6.90
CA GLN A 194 -8.84 0.70 6.25
C GLN A 194 -7.34 0.47 6.12
N ASN A 195 -6.88 0.27 4.89
CA ASN A 195 -5.47 0.09 4.57
C ASN A 195 -5.01 1.27 3.73
N GLU A 196 -4.11 2.07 4.28
CA GLU A 196 -3.49 3.20 3.60
C GLU A 196 -1.98 3.01 3.61
N TRP A 197 -1.37 3.11 2.44
CA TRP A 197 0.08 3.14 2.31
C TRP A 197 0.48 4.10 1.21
N GLY A 198 1.66 4.68 1.35
CA GLY A 198 2.20 5.59 0.37
C GLY A 198 3.71 5.61 0.39
N TRP A 199 4.29 6.26 -0.60
CA TRP A 199 5.73 6.46 -0.71
C TRP A 199 6.02 7.88 -1.18
N VAL A 200 7.16 8.42 -0.74
CA VAL A 200 7.68 9.72 -1.16
C VAL A 200 9.18 9.55 -1.43
N PHE A 201 9.64 9.99 -2.59
CA PHE A 201 11.08 10.09 -2.88
C PHE A 201 11.52 11.55 -2.73
N VAL A 202 12.52 11.81 -1.90
CA VAL A 202 13.11 13.14 -1.69
C VAL A 202 14.49 13.18 -2.32
N PHE A 203 14.69 14.07 -3.29
CA PHE A 203 16.01 14.36 -3.86
C PHE A 203 16.57 15.62 -3.19
N LEU A 204 17.61 15.45 -2.37
CA LEU A 204 18.35 16.57 -1.77
C LEU A 204 19.55 16.91 -2.67
N ALA A 205 19.61 18.15 -3.15
CA ALA A 205 20.76 18.66 -3.90
C ALA A 205 21.30 19.91 -3.18
N SER A 206 22.53 19.84 -2.66
CA SER A 206 23.28 21.02 -2.20
C SER A 206 24.26 21.43 -3.29
N LYS A 207 24.46 22.75 -3.43
CA LYS A 207 25.52 23.32 -4.27
C LYS A 207 26.41 24.19 -3.39
N ASP A 208 27.47 23.58 -2.87
CA ASP A 208 28.46 24.30 -2.08
C ASP A 208 29.47 24.93 -3.04
N ASN A 209 29.33 26.24 -3.26
CA ASN A 209 30.28 27.03 -4.04
C ASN A 209 31.18 27.82 -3.09
N THR A 210 32.43 27.38 -2.91
CA THR A 210 33.47 28.19 -2.26
C THR A 210 34.37 28.77 -3.34
N SER A 211 34.29 30.08 -3.56
CA SER A 211 35.18 30.80 -4.47
C SER A 211 36.07 31.75 -3.68
N SER A 212 37.39 31.63 -3.85
CA SER A 212 38.37 32.60 -3.37
C SER A 212 38.95 33.35 -4.56
N TYR A 213 39.03 34.67 -4.45
CA TYR A 213 39.58 35.53 -5.50
C TYR A 213 40.72 36.35 -4.91
N GLU A 214 41.89 36.27 -5.55
CA GLU A 214 43.03 37.13 -5.25
C GLU A 214 43.25 38.09 -6.41
N TYR A 215 43.42 39.37 -6.08
CA TYR A 215 43.66 40.43 -7.05
C TYR A 215 45.03 41.05 -6.80
N LYS A 216 45.79 41.27 -7.88
CA LYS A 216 47.09 41.94 -7.82
C LYS A 216 46.95 43.42 -8.19
N ILE A 217 47.68 44.28 -7.49
CA ILE A 217 47.75 45.71 -7.76
C ILE A 217 48.51 45.94 -9.06
N LYS A 218 47.92 46.73 -9.99
CA LYS A 218 48.63 47.25 -11.17
C LYS A 218 49.58 48.36 -10.74
N GLN A 219 50.88 48.10 -10.81
CA GLN A 219 51.89 49.15 -10.73
C GLN A 219 51.93 49.90 -12.06
N LYS A 220 52.04 51.24 -11.99
CA LYS A 220 51.98 52.18 -13.10
C LYS A 220 53.38 52.57 -13.56
#